data_AF-A0A936HIL6-F1
#
_entry.id   AF-A0A936HIL6-F1
#
_cell.length_a   1.000
_cell.length_b   1.000
_cell.length_c   1.000
_cell.angle_alpha   90.00
_cell.angle_beta   90.00
_cell.angle_gamma   90.00
#
_symmetry.space_group_name_H-M   'P 1'
#
loop_
_entity.id
_entity.type
_entity.pdbx_description
1 polymer ?
#
loop_
_entity_poly.entity_id
_entity_poly.type
_entity_poly.pdbx_seq_one_letter_code
_entity_poly.pdbx_strand_id
1 'polypeptide(L)'
;MTETLVREAVIEANRYGVPVCERMVAQRTDLQRSLHAGEGVTEAAPDSKAAAEIRALLTWLADQSAGEGASSAAAPAPLRL
;
A
#
# COMPACT_ATOMS: atom_id res chain seq x y z
N MET A 1 -20.38 2.63 -9.79
CA MET A 1 -20.98 2.27 -8.49
C MET A 1 -19.93 2.15 -7.39
N THR A 2 -18.84 1.41 -7.61
CA THR A 2 -17.76 1.22 -6.60
C THR A 2 -17.02 2.52 -6.23
N GLU A 3 -16.82 3.43 -7.19
CA GLU A 3 -16.12 4.70 -6.96
C GLU A 3 -16.89 5.65 -6.01
N THR A 4 -18.22 5.64 -6.08
CA THR A 4 -19.09 6.43 -5.19
C THR A 4 -18.98 5.95 -3.75
N LEU A 5 -19.00 4.64 -3.51
CA LEU A 5 -18.87 4.05 -2.17
C LEU A 5 -17.50 4.31 -1.55
N VAL A 6 -16.42 4.21 -2.34
CA VAL A 6 -15.07 4.51 -1.85
C VAL A 6 -14.97 5.98 -1.44
N ARG A 7 -15.55 6.89 -2.23
CA ARG A 7 -15.56 8.32 -1.90
C ARG A 7 -16.32 8.62 -0.61
N GLU A 8 -17.49 8.02 -0.42
CA GLU A 8 -18.27 8.16 0.81
C GLU A 8 -17.50 7.63 2.03
N ALA A 9 -16.85 6.47 1.90
CA ALA A 9 -16.02 5.91 2.95
C ALA A 9 -14.86 6.84 3.34
N VAL A 10 -14.20 7.47 2.37
CA VAL A 10 -13.13 8.46 2.62
C VAL A 10 -13.68 9.69 3.35
N ILE A 11 -14.85 10.20 2.94
CA ILE A 11 -15.48 11.36 3.58
C ILE A 11 -15.80 11.05 5.05
N GLU A 12 -16.40 9.89 5.33
CA GLU A 12 -16.75 9.51 6.69
C GLU A 12 -15.51 9.22 7.55
N ALA A 13 -14.48 8.54 7.02
CA ALA A 13 -13.22 8.33 7.73
C ALA A 13 -12.57 9.67 8.15
N ASN A 14 -12.56 10.65 7.24
CA ASN A 14 -12.08 12.00 7.55
C ASN A 14 -12.93 12.70 8.64
N ARG A 15 -14.25 12.49 8.65
CA ARG A 15 -15.15 13.03 9.68
C ARG A 15 -14.81 12.53 11.09
N TYR A 16 -14.34 11.29 11.21
CA TYR A 16 -13.88 10.70 12.47
C TYR A 16 -12.42 11.00 12.80
N GLY A 17 -11.74 11.84 12.01
CA GLY A 17 -10.33 12.17 12.20
C GLY A 17 -9.39 10.99 11.91
N VAL A 18 -9.86 9.97 11.18
CA VAL A 18 -9.03 8.84 10.78
C VAL A 18 -8.26 9.24 9.52
N PRO A 19 -6.92 9.27 9.56
CA PRO A 19 -6.12 9.60 8.38
C PRO A 19 -6.31 8.53 7.31
N VAL A 20 -6.58 8.97 6.08
CA VAL A 20 -6.74 8.08 4.92
C VAL A 20 -5.57 8.29 3.97
N CYS A 21 -4.97 7.19 3.52
CA CYS A 21 -3.93 7.24 2.50
C CYS A 21 -4.51 7.69 1.15
N GLU A 22 -3.86 8.65 0.49
CA GLU A 22 -4.26 9.13 -0.84
C GLU A 22 -3.96 8.12 -1.96
N ARG A 23 -3.09 7.13 -1.72
CA ARG A 23 -2.73 6.11 -2.71
C ARG A 23 -3.80 5.03 -2.74
N MET A 24 -4.65 5.10 -3.75
CA MET A 24 -5.69 4.09 -3.99
C MET A 24 -5.11 2.83 -4.64
N VAL A 25 -5.53 1.66 -4.16
CA VAL A 25 -5.24 0.37 -4.77
C VAL A 25 -6.52 -0.18 -5.39
N ALA A 26 -6.52 -0.38 -6.70
CA ALA A 26 -7.67 -0.93 -7.40
C ALA A 26 -7.74 -2.45 -7.22
N GLN A 27 -8.95 -3.01 -7.20
CA GLN A 27 -9.14 -4.45 -7.30
C GLN A 27 -8.71 -4.93 -8.70
N ARG A 28 -7.63 -5.71 -8.76
CA ARG A 28 -7.00 -6.19 -9.99
C ARG A 28 -6.77 -7.69 -9.92
N THR A 29 -6.93 -8.38 -11.04
CA THR A 29 -6.73 -9.83 -11.14
C THR A 29 -5.34 -10.26 -10.70
N ASP A 30 -4.31 -9.45 -10.96
CA ASP A 30 -2.93 -9.75 -10.56
C ASP A 30 -2.76 -9.87 -9.04
N LEU A 31 -3.51 -9.09 -8.25
CA LEU A 31 -3.52 -9.21 -6.79
C LEU A 31 -4.14 -10.54 -6.35
N GLN A 32 -5.24 -10.96 -6.98
CA GLN A 32 -5.89 -12.24 -6.67
C GLN A 32 -5.03 -13.43 -7.07
N ARG A 33 -4.38 -13.35 -8.25
CA ARG A 33 -3.49 -14.40 -8.74
C ARG A 33 -2.26 -14.56 -7.84
N SER A 34 -1.58 -13.47 -7.52
CA SER A 34 -0.40 -13.51 -6.64
C SER A 34 -0.75 -14.01 -5.25
N LEU A 35 -1.90 -13.58 -4.68
CA LEU A 35 -2.42 -14.10 -3.43
C LEU A 35 -2.64 -15.62 -3.47
N HIS A 36 -3.24 -16.13 -4.55
CA HIS A 36 -3.47 -17.57 -4.71
C HIS A 36 -2.17 -18.36 -4.86
N ALA A 37 -1.16 -17.77 -5.50
CA ALA A 37 0.17 -18.37 -5.67
C ALA A 37 1.02 -18.30 -4.38
N GLY A 38 0.61 -17.50 -3.39
CA GLY A 38 1.40 -17.26 -2.17
C GLY A 38 2.60 -16.33 -2.39
N GLU A 39 2.55 -15.49 -3.44
CA GLU A 39 3.62 -14.58 -3.84
C GLU A 39 3.20 -13.12 -3.66
N GLY A 40 4.18 -12.21 -3.53
CA GLY A 40 3.91 -10.78 -3.62
C GLY A 40 3.58 -10.37 -5.06
N VAL A 41 2.60 -9.48 -5.28
CA VAL A 41 2.27 -9.01 -6.65
C VAL A 41 3.46 -8.33 -7.34
N THR A 42 4.38 -7.76 -6.56
CA THR A 42 5.61 -7.15 -7.05
C THR A 42 6.63 -8.16 -7.58
N GLU A 43 6.53 -9.42 -7.18
CA GLU A 43 7.39 -10.54 -7.58
C GLU A 43 6.72 -11.35 -8.70
N ALA A 44 5.43 -11.66 -8.53
CA ALA A 44 4.65 -12.44 -9.49
C ALA A 44 4.35 -11.70 -10.80
N ALA A 45 4.18 -10.37 -10.74
CA ALA A 45 3.81 -9.54 -11.88
C ALA A 45 4.48 -8.15 -11.79
N PRO A 46 5.81 -8.08 -11.92
CA PRO A 46 6.61 -6.88 -11.58
C PRO A 46 6.27 -5.65 -12.42
N ASP A 47 5.82 -5.83 -13.66
CA ASP A 47 5.47 -4.75 -14.59
C ASP A 47 3.96 -4.46 -14.62
N SER A 48 3.18 -5.14 -13.77
CA SER A 48 1.74 -4.93 -13.71
C SER A 48 1.39 -3.57 -13.10
N LYS A 49 0.22 -3.04 -13.49
CA LYS A 49 -0.33 -1.86 -12.86
C LYS A 49 -0.61 -2.06 -11.36
N ALA A 50 -0.92 -3.29 -10.95
CA ALA A 50 -1.07 -3.64 -9.55
C ALA A 50 0.25 -3.49 -8.77
N ALA A 51 1.35 -4.01 -9.31
CA ALA A 51 2.68 -3.85 -8.71
C ALA A 51 3.09 -2.38 -8.62
N ALA A 52 2.78 -1.56 -9.63
CA ALA A 52 3.03 -0.13 -9.60
C ALA A 52 2.24 0.59 -8.49
N GLU A 53 0.95 0.27 -8.33
CA GLU A 53 0.10 0.83 -7.26
C GLU A 53 0.60 0.44 -5.86
N ILE A 54 0.99 -0.83 -5.66
CA ILE A 54 1.56 -1.30 -4.39
C ILE A 54 2.91 -0.62 -4.09
N ARG A 55 3.81 -0.47 -5.06
CA ARG A 55 5.08 0.26 -4.86
C ARG A 55 4.82 1.71 -4.47
N ALA A 56 3.89 2.40 -5.15
CA ALA A 56 3.54 3.78 -4.82
C ALA A 56 2.96 3.93 -3.40
N LEU A 57 2.15 2.97 -2.94
CA LEU A 57 1.64 2.91 -1.58
C LEU A 57 2.78 2.71 -0.57
N LEU A 58 3.69 1.78 -0.83
CA LEU A 58 4.82 1.50 0.06
C LEU A 58 5.79 2.69 0.16
N THR A 59 6.05 3.38 -0.95
CA THR A 59 6.84 4.63 -0.94
C THR A 59 6.18 5.69 -0.08
N TRP A 60 4.87 5.92 -0.26
CA TRP A 60 4.15 6.89 0.56
C TRP A 60 4.21 6.52 2.06
N LEU A 61 4.05 5.24 2.41
CA LEU A 61 4.13 4.78 3.80
C LEU A 61 5.53 5.04 4.39
N ALA A 62 6.58 4.78 3.61
CA ALA A 62 7.95 5.09 4.01
C ALA A 62 8.12 6.58 4.30
N ASP A 63 7.62 7.46 3.42
CA ASP A 63 7.68 8.92 3.61
C ASP A 63 6.93 9.38 4.86
N GLN A 64 5.77 8.78 5.17
CA GLN A 64 5.03 9.09 6.40
C GLN A 64 5.78 8.63 7.65
N SER A 65 6.35 7.42 7.63
CA SER A 65 7.08 6.84 8.77
C SER A 65 8.43 7.53 9.05
N ALA A 66 9.04 8.12 8.03
CA ALA A 66 10.28 8.88 8.16
C ALA A 66 10.10 10.17 9.00
N GLY A 67 8.86 10.64 9.19
CA GLY A 67 8.52 11.84 9.98
C GLY A 67 8.56 11.69 11.50
N GLU A 68 8.58 10.46 12.04
CA GLU A 68 8.70 10.19 13.48
C GLU A 68 9.90 9.29 13.84
N GLY A 69 10.51 8.62 12.86
CA GLY A 69 11.64 7.71 13.05
C GLY A 69 13.01 8.23 12.62
N ALA A 70 13.12 9.38 11.92
CA ALA A 70 14.42 9.93 11.50
C ALA A 70 15.25 10.54 12.66
N SER A 71 14.81 10.35 13.91
CA SER A 71 15.61 10.56 15.12
C SER A 71 15.77 9.27 15.95
N SER A 72 15.77 8.07 15.36
CA SER A 72 16.44 6.91 15.98
C SER A 72 16.61 5.75 14.99
N ALA A 73 17.80 5.68 14.41
CA ALA A 73 18.55 4.45 14.11
C ALA A 73 17.96 3.32 13.23
N ALA A 74 18.69 3.13 12.13
CA ALA A 74 19.20 1.86 11.59
C ALA A 74 18.30 1.02 10.66
N ALA A 75 18.88 0.75 9.48
CA ALA A 75 18.37 -0.12 8.43
C ALA A 75 17.90 -1.49 8.97
N PRO A 76 16.85 -2.10 8.38
CA PRO A 76 16.49 -3.46 8.73
C PRO A 76 17.63 -4.40 8.34
N ALA A 77 18.24 -5.03 9.34
CA ALA A 77 19.29 -6.02 9.13
C ALA A 77 18.75 -7.20 8.28
N PRO A 78 19.56 -7.77 7.37
CA PRO A 78 19.14 -8.95 6.63
C PRO A 78 18.97 -10.13 7.59
N LEU A 79 17.80 -10.77 7.54
CA LEU A 79 17.54 -12.05 8.20
C LEU A 79 18.59 -13.07 7.71
N ARG A 80 19.55 -13.40 8.58
CA ARG A 80 20.40 -14.56 8.39
C ARG A 80 19.73 -15.77 9.05
N LEU A 81 19.35 -16.73 8.21
CA LEU A 81 19.06 -18.11 8.61
C LEU A 81 20.32 -18.78 9.14
#